data_AF-A0A526YHW9-F1
#
_entry.id   AF-A0A526YHW9-F1
#
_cell.length_a   1.000
_cell.length_b   1.000
_cell.length_c   1.000
_cell.angle_alpha   90.00
_cell.angle_beta   90.00
_cell.angle_gamma   90.00
#
_symmetry.space_group_name_H-M   'P 1'
#
loop_
_entity.id
_entity.type
_entity.pdbx_description
1 polymer ?
#
loop_
_entity_poly.entity_id
_entity_poly.type
_entity_poly.pdbx_seq_one_letter_code
_entity_poly.pdbx_strand_id
1 'polypeptide(L)'
;AGIAIYGTPSGNEAKITMQSAKPEQDFSNLDAELAKAIGAPVSIAVKSTHAVVRTAPAKIDEVREAIQALRPDIRIMGAGDVVEIYKEVGLPETVVDRFDVRSMTGTHGIGHTRMATESA
;
A
#
# COMPACT_ATOMS: atom_id res chain seq x y z
N ALA A 1 -3.71 -10.16 -11.25
CA ALA A 1 -5.00 -9.50 -10.97
C ALA A 1 -4.79 -8.27 -10.06
N GLY A 2 -5.76 -7.37 -9.96
CA GLY A 2 -5.73 -6.22 -9.06
C GLY A 2 -7.03 -6.08 -8.27
N ILE A 3 -6.92 -5.65 -7.02
CA ILE A 3 -8.03 -5.52 -6.07
C ILE A 3 -7.86 -4.17 -5.36
N ALA A 4 -8.90 -3.35 -5.39
CA ALA A 4 -9.00 -2.15 -4.58
C ALA A 4 -10.08 -2.35 -3.52
N ILE A 5 -9.76 -2.07 -2.26
CA ILE A 5 -10.70 -2.19 -1.14
C ILE A 5 -10.87 -0.83 -0.49
N TYR A 6 -12.12 -0.43 -0.37
CA TYR A 6 -12.50 0.83 0.24
C TYR A 6 -12.90 0.57 1.69
N GLY A 7 -12.02 0.91 2.63
CA GLY A 7 -12.29 0.81 4.06
C GLY A 7 -13.35 1.80 4.54
N THR A 8 -13.69 1.76 5.82
CA THR A 8 -14.46 2.83 6.45
C THR A 8 -13.50 3.96 6.80
N PRO A 9 -13.77 5.22 6.41
CA PRO A 9 -12.93 6.34 6.81
C PRO A 9 -12.98 6.48 8.33
N SER A 10 -11.83 6.38 8.99
CA SER A 10 -11.71 6.57 10.44
C SER A 10 -11.62 8.05 10.83
N GLY A 11 -11.59 8.97 9.85
CA GLY A 11 -11.59 10.43 10.02
C GLY A 11 -10.28 11.01 10.58
N ASN A 12 -9.53 10.22 11.34
CA ASN A 12 -8.28 10.63 12.00
C ASN A 12 -7.02 10.02 11.38
N GLU A 13 -7.14 9.22 10.33
CA GLU A 13 -6.02 8.50 9.72
C GLU A 13 -6.13 8.54 8.20
N ALA A 14 -5.00 8.82 7.56
CA ALA A 14 -4.84 8.70 6.12
C ALA A 14 -3.86 7.59 5.78
N LYS A 15 -4.05 6.98 4.61
CA LYS A 15 -3.32 5.78 4.19
C LYS A 15 -2.59 6.01 2.88
N ILE A 16 -1.41 5.41 2.75
CA ILE A 16 -0.70 5.27 1.49
C ILE A 16 -0.44 3.79 1.25
N THR A 17 -0.90 3.27 0.10
CA THR A 17 -0.51 1.94 -0.34
C THR A 17 0.69 2.05 -1.26
N MET A 18 1.70 1.23 -1.01
CA MET A 18 2.95 1.18 -1.78
C MET A 18 3.31 -0.24 -2.17
N GLN A 19 4.10 -0.38 -3.22
CA GLN A 19 4.60 -1.65 -3.76
C GLN A 19 6.12 -1.56 -3.94
N SER A 20 6.80 -2.66 -3.63
CA SER A 20 8.23 -2.85 -3.91
C SER A 20 8.48 -4.25 -4.50
N ALA A 21 9.48 -4.34 -5.37
CA ALA A 21 10.02 -5.62 -5.85
C ALA A 21 10.98 -6.28 -4.85
N LYS A 22 11.48 -5.54 -3.85
CA LYS A 22 12.41 -5.99 -2.79
C LYS A 22 11.88 -5.58 -1.41
N PRO A 23 10.70 -6.08 -0.99
CA PRO A 23 10.01 -5.61 0.20
C PRO A 23 10.84 -5.73 1.49
N GLU A 24 11.63 -6.79 1.64
CA GLU A 24 12.49 -6.99 2.82
C GLU A 24 13.59 -5.94 2.97
N GLN A 25 14.07 -5.38 1.87
CA GLN A 25 15.07 -4.32 1.87
C GLN A 25 14.41 -2.95 1.97
N ASP A 26 13.39 -2.70 1.15
CA ASP A 26 12.83 -1.38 0.96
C ASP A 26 11.95 -0.94 2.13
N PHE A 27 11.22 -1.88 2.75
CA PHE A 27 10.36 -1.58 3.90
C PHE A 27 11.09 -1.71 5.24
N SER A 28 12.33 -2.22 5.26
CA SER A 28 13.10 -2.35 6.50
C SER A 28 13.41 -0.98 7.11
N ASN A 29 13.01 -0.82 8.38
CA ASN A 29 13.13 0.41 9.18
C ASN A 29 12.45 1.66 8.58
N LEU A 30 11.63 1.49 7.54
CA LEU A 30 11.03 2.62 6.82
C LEU A 30 10.04 3.40 7.70
N ASP A 31 9.35 2.73 8.62
CA ASP A 31 8.46 3.34 9.59
C ASP A 31 9.18 4.36 10.49
N ALA A 32 10.33 3.98 11.04
CA ALA A 32 11.15 4.83 11.89
C ALA A 32 11.78 5.99 11.11
N GLU A 33 12.27 5.74 9.88
CA GLU A 33 12.84 6.78 9.03
C GLU A 33 11.79 7.81 8.61
N LEU A 34 10.59 7.36 8.24
CA LEU A 34 9.48 8.25 7.88
C LEU A 34 9.01 9.04 9.10
N ALA A 35 8.84 8.41 10.26
CA ALA A 35 8.43 9.09 11.48
C ALA A 35 9.41 10.21 11.88
N LYS A 36 10.72 9.96 11.71
CA LYS A 36 11.77 10.95 11.93
C LYS A 36 11.74 12.08 10.89
N ALA A 37 11.52 11.75 9.62
CA ALA A 37 11.53 12.72 8.52
C ALA A 37 10.38 13.73 8.63
N ILE A 38 9.18 13.26 8.99
CA ILE A 38 7.97 14.11 9.04
C ILE A 38 7.67 14.65 10.46
N GLY A 39 8.38 14.16 11.47
CA GLY A 39 8.16 14.50 12.88
C GLY A 39 6.79 14.07 13.43
N ALA A 40 6.22 12.97 12.94
CA ALA A 40 4.91 12.47 13.34
C ALA A 40 4.90 10.92 13.34
N PRO A 41 4.02 10.27 14.12
CA PRO A 41 3.95 8.83 14.16
C PRO A 41 3.51 8.25 12.80
N VAL A 42 4.23 7.24 12.35
CA VAL A 42 3.93 6.47 11.13
C VAL A 42 3.89 5.00 11.52
N SER A 43 2.90 4.27 11.01
CA SER A 43 2.90 2.80 11.09
C SER A 43 2.82 2.19 9.70
N ILE A 44 3.51 1.06 9.52
CA ILE A 44 3.57 0.34 8.25
C ILE A 44 3.11 -1.09 8.48
N ALA A 45 2.09 -1.51 7.73
CA ALA A 45 1.66 -2.90 7.65
C ALA A 45 2.12 -3.50 6.32
N VAL A 46 3.13 -4.37 6.36
CA VAL A 46 3.65 -5.07 5.18
C VAL A 46 2.78 -6.28 4.85
N LYS A 47 2.38 -6.41 3.59
CA LYS A 47 1.65 -7.54 3.01
C LYS A 47 2.34 -7.96 1.72
N SER A 48 3.25 -8.93 1.82
CA SER A 48 4.02 -9.44 0.68
C SER A 48 4.79 -8.32 -0.05
N THR A 49 4.53 -8.09 -1.34
CA THR A 49 5.17 -7.04 -2.15
C THR A 49 4.58 -5.64 -1.90
N HIS A 50 3.53 -5.53 -1.10
CA HIS A 50 2.86 -4.27 -0.80
C HIS A 50 2.99 -3.91 0.67
N ALA A 51 2.85 -2.63 0.97
CA ALA A 51 2.70 -2.15 2.34
C ALA A 51 1.65 -1.02 2.41
N VAL A 52 0.97 -0.93 3.55
CA VAL A 52 0.05 0.15 3.86
C VAL A 52 0.69 1.00 4.96
N VAL A 53 0.98 2.24 4.62
CA VAL A 53 1.43 3.27 5.56
C VAL A 53 0.22 4.00 6.11
N ARG A 54 0.21 4.23 7.42
CA ARG A 54 -0.82 5.00 8.13
C ARG A 54 -0.18 6.17 8.85
N THR A 55 -0.77 7.35 8.70
CA THR A 55 -0.34 8.59 9.35
C THR A 55 -1.54 9.54 9.55
N ALA A 56 -1.30 10.69 10.19
CA ALA A 56 -2.30 11.76 10.26
C ALA A 56 -2.59 12.34 8.86
N PRO A 57 -3.84 12.69 8.52
CA PRO A 57 -4.20 13.25 7.21
C PRO A 57 -3.39 14.48 6.82
N ALA A 58 -3.09 15.35 7.78
CA ALA A 58 -2.28 16.56 7.55
C ALA A 58 -0.83 16.26 7.12
N LYS A 59 -0.34 15.03 7.32
CA LYS A 59 1.04 14.61 7.03
C LYS A 59 1.16 13.74 5.78
N ILE A 60 0.07 13.47 5.06
CA ILE A 60 0.11 12.50 3.96
C ILE A 60 1.03 12.92 2.81
N ASP A 61 1.06 14.20 2.45
CA ASP A 61 1.95 14.71 1.40
C ASP A 61 3.41 14.67 1.83
N GLU A 62 3.72 15.04 3.09
CA GLU A 62 5.07 14.94 3.65
C GLU A 62 5.57 13.49 3.67
N VAL A 63 4.71 12.53 4.02
CA VAL A 63 5.03 11.10 3.96
C VAL A 63 5.29 10.67 2.51
N ARG A 64 4.45 11.11 1.57
CA ARG A 64 4.59 10.78 0.15
C ARG A 64 5.94 11.25 -0.40
N GLU A 65 6.33 12.47 -0.10
CA GLU A 65 7.61 13.04 -0.50
C GLU A 65 8.79 12.33 0.19
N ALA A 66 8.66 12.04 1.49
CA ALA A 66 9.69 11.33 2.24
C ALA A 66 9.92 9.91 1.70
N ILE A 67 8.87 9.17 1.32
CA ILE A 67 8.99 7.86 0.67
C ILE A 67 9.79 7.98 -0.63
N GLN A 68 9.43 8.93 -1.48
CA GLN A 68 10.11 9.12 -2.77
C GLN A 68 11.58 9.52 -2.61
N ALA A 69 11.91 10.29 -1.58
CA ALA A 69 13.28 10.69 -1.27
C ALA A 69 14.12 9.56 -0.66
N LEU A 70 13.56 8.80 0.29
CA LEU A 70 14.29 7.75 1.02
C LEU A 70 14.40 6.45 0.23
N ARG A 71 13.38 6.12 -0.56
CA ARG A 71 13.25 4.85 -1.29
C ARG A 71 12.65 5.10 -2.68
N PRO A 72 13.41 5.68 -3.63
CA PRO A 72 12.91 6.03 -4.96
C PRO A 72 12.41 4.83 -5.78
N ASP A 73 12.87 3.62 -5.43
CA ASP A 73 12.45 2.37 -6.08
C ASP A 73 11.06 1.88 -5.63
N ILE A 74 10.52 2.43 -4.53
CA ILE A 74 9.17 2.13 -4.06
C ILE A 74 8.14 2.83 -4.95
N ARG A 75 7.17 2.06 -5.43
CA ARG A 75 6.05 2.58 -6.21
C ARG A 75 4.85 2.86 -5.32
N ILE A 76 4.39 4.10 -5.30
CA ILE A 76 3.12 4.47 -4.64
C ILE A 76 1.95 4.01 -5.52
N MET A 77 1.05 3.22 -4.94
CA MET A 77 -0.15 2.67 -5.59
C MET A 77 -1.37 3.58 -5.40
N GLY A 78 -1.47 4.24 -4.27
CA GLY A 78 -2.55 5.17 -3.95
C GLY A 78 -2.33 5.86 -2.62
N ALA A 79 -2.94 7.03 -2.45
CA ALA A 79 -2.92 7.82 -1.23
C ALA A 79 -4.35 8.34 -0.96
N GLY A 80 -4.81 8.24 0.28
CA GLY A 80 -6.12 8.75 0.70
C GLY A 80 -6.64 8.08 1.97
N ASP A 81 -7.80 8.52 2.45
CA ASP A 81 -8.34 8.07 3.74
C ASP A 81 -9.06 6.72 3.68
N VAL A 82 -9.38 6.27 2.46
CA VAL A 82 -10.42 5.24 2.28
C VAL A 82 -9.98 4.08 1.39
N VAL A 83 -8.98 4.23 0.54
CA VAL A 83 -8.67 3.23 -0.50
C VAL A 83 -7.33 2.53 -0.27
N GLU A 84 -7.36 1.21 -0.31
CA GLU A 84 -6.18 0.34 -0.36
C GLU A 84 -6.15 -0.35 -1.73
N ILE A 85 -5.05 -0.22 -2.48
CA ILE A 85 -4.92 -0.76 -3.85
C ILE A 85 -3.80 -1.82 -3.88
N TYR A 86 -4.18 -3.07 -4.12
CA TYR A 86 -3.28 -4.20 -4.26
C TYR A 86 -3.26 -4.68 -5.70
N LYS A 87 -2.09 -4.74 -6.34
CA LYS A 87 -1.98 -5.18 -7.73
C LYS A 87 -0.83 -6.15 -7.91
N GLU A 88 -1.13 -7.32 -8.48
CA GLU A 88 -0.09 -8.29 -8.81
C GLU A 88 -0.24 -9.00 -10.15
N VAL A 89 0.86 -9.60 -10.59
CA VAL A 89 0.89 -10.56 -11.69
C VAL A 89 0.62 -11.96 -11.13
N GLY A 90 -0.24 -12.72 -11.82
CA GLY A 90 -0.62 -14.07 -11.41
C GLY A 90 -2.14 -14.30 -11.42
N LEU A 91 -2.51 -15.55 -11.16
CA LEU A 91 -3.90 -16.01 -11.09
C LEU A 91 -4.68 -15.24 -10.01
N PRO A 92 -5.96 -14.90 -10.24
CA PRO A 92 -6.76 -14.17 -9.27
C PRO A 92 -6.82 -14.83 -7.90
N GLU A 93 -6.93 -16.16 -7.84
CA GLU A 93 -6.93 -16.93 -6.58
C GLU A 93 -5.64 -16.71 -5.77
N THR A 94 -4.48 -16.76 -6.43
CA THR A 94 -3.18 -16.56 -5.79
C THR A 94 -3.03 -15.13 -5.27
N VAL A 95 -3.58 -14.14 -5.97
CA VAL A 95 -3.59 -12.74 -5.53
C VAL A 95 -4.49 -12.55 -4.30
N VAL A 96 -5.66 -13.17 -4.29
CA VAL A 96 -6.58 -13.15 -3.14
C VAL A 96 -5.92 -13.73 -1.89
N ASP A 97 -5.24 -14.87 -2.04
CA ASP A 97 -4.55 -15.54 -0.93
C ASP A 97 -3.32 -14.76 -0.47
N ARG A 98 -2.48 -14.27 -1.40
CA ARG A 98 -1.24 -13.54 -1.09
C ARG A 98 -1.49 -12.28 -0.26
N PHE A 99 -2.56 -11.55 -0.54
CA PHE A 99 -2.88 -10.32 0.19
C PHE A 99 -3.83 -10.54 1.36
N ASP A 100 -4.26 -11.78 1.61
CA ASP A 100 -5.26 -12.12 2.62
C ASP A 100 -6.52 -11.26 2.47
N VAL A 101 -7.04 -11.20 1.24
CA VAL A 101 -8.18 -10.33 0.89
C VAL A 101 -9.43 -10.74 1.65
N ARG A 102 -9.58 -12.02 1.99
CA ARG A 102 -10.75 -12.55 2.71
C ARG A 102 -10.88 -11.99 4.13
N SER A 103 -9.80 -11.52 4.74
CA SER A 103 -9.82 -10.90 6.08
C SER A 103 -10.06 -9.38 6.03
N MET A 104 -10.07 -8.78 4.84
CA MET A 104 -10.22 -7.33 4.69
C MET A 104 -11.69 -6.91 4.79
N THR A 105 -11.92 -5.80 5.51
CA THR A 105 -13.25 -5.20 5.69
C THR A 105 -13.31 -3.86 4.98
N GLY A 106 -14.41 -3.63 4.26
CA GLY A 106 -14.65 -2.38 3.55
C GLY A 106 -16.11 -2.21 3.14
N THR A 107 -16.43 -1.03 2.62
CA THR A 107 -17.75 -0.70 2.08
C THR A 107 -17.92 -1.23 0.66
N HIS A 108 -16.85 -1.18 -0.13
CA HIS A 108 -16.83 -1.59 -1.53
C HIS A 108 -15.51 -2.27 -1.87
N GLY A 109 -15.55 -3.25 -2.77
CA GLY A 109 -14.38 -3.86 -3.37
C GLY A 109 -14.49 -3.81 -4.88
N ILE A 110 -13.40 -3.41 -5.57
CA ILE A 110 -13.31 -3.43 -7.03
C ILE A 110 -12.21 -4.41 -7.42
N GLY A 111 -12.59 -5.50 -8.08
CA GLY A 111 -11.66 -6.48 -8.63
C GLY A 111 -11.50 -6.33 -10.13
N HIS A 112 -10.29 -6.54 -10.64
CA HIS A 112 -10.03 -6.55 -12.07
C HIS A 112 -8.89 -7.52 -12.45
N THR A 113 -9.05 -8.18 -13.59
CA THR A 113 -8.01 -9.03 -14.18
C THR A 113 -7.72 -8.53 -15.59
N ARG A 114 -6.46 -8.28 -15.91
CA ARG A 114 -6.02 -8.02 -17.29
C ARG A 114 -5.54 -9.33 -17.91
N MET A 115 -5.92 -9.57 -19.16
CA MET A 115 -5.27 -10.55 -20.01
C MET A 115 -4.07 -9.86 -20.69
N ALA A 116 -2.89 -10.47 -20.65
CA ALA A 116 -1.73 -10.06 -21.42
C ALA A 116 -1.42 -11.16 -22.45
N THR A 117 -1.13 -10.78 -23.69
CA THR A 117 -0.71 -11.70 -24.76
C THR A 117 0.80 -11.93 -24.80
N GLU A 118 1.53 -11.40 -23.82
CA GLU A 118 2.95 -11.59 -23.65
C GLU A 118 3.14 -12.88 -22.84
N SER A 119 3.72 -13.90 -23.48
CA SER A 119 4.08 -15.15 -22.80
C SER A 119 5.24 -14.86 -21.85
N ALA A 120 5.15 -15.38 -20.62
CA ALA A 120 6.15 -15.21 -19.56
C ALA A 120 7.55 -15.70 -19.96
#